data_AF-Q0AID6-F1
#
_entry.id   AF-Q0AID6-F1
#
_cell.length_a   1.000
_cell.length_b   1.000
_cell.length_c   1.000
_cell.angle_alpha   90.00
_cell.angle_beta   90.00
_cell.angle_gamma   90.00
#
_symmetry.space_group_name_H-M   'P 1'
#
loop_
_entity.id
_entity.type
_entity.pdbx_description
1 polymer ?
#
loop_
_entity_poly.entity_id
_entity_poly.type
_entity_poly.pdbx_seq_one_letter_code
_entity_poly.pdbx_strand_id
1 'polypeptide(L)'
;MMAKITSIRSFALLIFLVLPTLSVPLPVCAEKLILYMDTVTKQLYAEPGENRIKLGVFQQVEETVSKSSAEEKSRPDESPTRHAETRSAQDSEQRVETQSKQTNEQIKHASRTPVPSAEKPKEEKKWYERISIKGYTQFRYGKSLWGDNDGASYWQDKSAGPDKSSFLIKRARLALSGDITDYLYFYLQADLASSAILRDAYGDLFFDKGKEYRVRVGQSKIPLGFESLQSSSERLALDRTDAMDCCNERDIGAFFMWTPTHVQERFKAAKKLKGTGDYGMFSFGTFGGQGPNNVDLNNGVHIVGRLTYPFQFGNGQLIEVGASAYHGRYVPKYDKTKITDVPEKGIRDERVGVHAILYPQPFGLQAEWNWGNGPSLSDDKKTIANHSLNGGYVQAMYKYDGFRWGTLLPFVKWQRYNGALRLQDNTPQDRVRDWEFGVEWQISPAVELTTVYHMMNRTDLKYDKQFKSDVVRFQVQWNYF
;
A
#
# COMPACT_ATOMS: atom_id res chain seq x y z
N MET A 1 -45.60 35.07 17.24
CA MET A 1 -45.71 33.91 16.35
C MET A 1 -44.56 32.96 16.67
N MET A 2 -44.66 32.31 17.83
CA MET A 2 -43.76 31.27 18.31
C MET A 2 -44.35 29.91 17.92
N ALA A 3 -43.51 28.88 17.87
CA ALA A 3 -43.79 27.47 17.52
C ALA A 3 -43.68 27.12 16.02
N LYS A 4 -42.44 26.92 15.56
CA LYS A 4 -42.07 25.94 14.51
C LYS A 4 -40.55 25.77 14.37
N ILE A 5 -39.82 25.57 15.47
CA ILE A 5 -38.37 25.27 15.41
C ILE A 5 -38.04 24.21 16.48
N THR A 6 -38.61 23.01 16.34
CA THR A 6 -38.27 21.87 17.22
C THR A 6 -38.48 20.51 16.54
N SER A 7 -38.24 20.39 15.23
CA SER A 7 -38.50 19.13 14.50
C SER A 7 -37.47 18.79 13.40
N ILE A 8 -36.27 19.36 13.42
CA ILE A 8 -35.21 19.01 12.43
C ILE A 8 -33.84 18.90 13.12
N ARG A 9 -33.80 18.17 14.25
CA ARG A 9 -32.53 17.70 14.85
C ARG A 9 -32.49 16.17 15.02
N SER A 10 -33.52 15.46 14.57
CA SER A 10 -33.65 14.00 14.76
C SER A 10 -33.66 13.19 13.46
N PHE A 11 -33.29 13.81 12.31
CA PHE A 11 -33.35 13.14 11.00
C PHE A 11 -31.99 12.82 10.37
N ALA A 12 -30.88 13.20 11.01
CA ALA A 12 -29.52 12.91 10.53
C ALA A 12 -28.80 11.79 11.30
N LEU A 13 -29.50 11.10 12.20
CA LEU A 13 -28.97 9.99 13.00
C LEU A 13 -29.78 8.70 12.79
N LEU A 14 -30.14 8.41 11.54
CA LEU A 14 -30.93 7.22 11.20
C LEU A 14 -30.46 6.53 9.91
N ILE A 15 -29.14 6.37 9.73
CA ILE A 15 -28.55 5.35 8.85
C ILE A 15 -27.29 4.79 9.56
N PHE A 16 -27.47 4.22 10.74
CA PHE A 16 -26.47 3.35 11.39
C PHE A 16 -27.22 2.47 12.40
N LEU A 17 -27.96 1.48 11.90
CA LEU A 17 -28.51 0.43 12.75
C LEU A 17 -28.65 -0.86 11.92
N VAL A 18 -27.53 -1.55 11.72
CA VAL A 18 -27.54 -2.99 11.47
C VAL A 18 -27.17 -3.62 12.81
N LEU A 19 -28.19 -3.94 13.61
CA LEU A 19 -28.01 -4.78 14.80
C LEU A 19 -27.67 -6.20 14.35
N PRO A 20 -26.71 -6.88 15.00
CA PRO A 20 -26.50 -8.30 14.78
C PRO A 20 -27.61 -9.05 15.53
N THR A 21 -28.46 -9.76 14.79
CA THR A 21 -29.27 -10.82 15.39
C THR A 21 -28.32 -11.90 15.88
N LEU A 22 -28.46 -12.27 17.17
CA LEU A 22 -27.85 -13.44 17.77
C LEU A 22 -28.01 -14.65 16.84
N SER A 23 -26.89 -15.17 16.32
CA SER A 23 -26.81 -16.49 15.74
C SER A 23 -26.19 -17.42 16.78
N VAL A 24 -27.02 -18.31 17.30
CA VAL A 24 -26.67 -19.46 18.12
C VAL A 24 -25.45 -20.20 17.52
N PRO A 25 -24.48 -20.68 18.32
CA PRO A 25 -23.42 -21.53 17.79
C PRO A 25 -24.04 -22.82 17.26
N LEU A 26 -24.08 -22.96 15.94
CA LEU A 26 -24.32 -24.26 15.31
C LEU A 26 -23.08 -25.13 15.56
N PRO A 27 -23.25 -26.43 15.85
CA PRO A 27 -22.12 -27.35 15.98
C PRO A 27 -21.36 -27.40 14.65
N VAL A 28 -20.04 -27.29 14.74
CA VAL A 28 -19.12 -27.51 13.61
C VAL A 28 -19.29 -28.96 13.18
N CYS A 29 -20.04 -29.20 12.11
CA CYS A 29 -20.00 -30.46 11.38
C CYS A 29 -18.66 -30.49 10.65
N ALA A 30 -17.75 -31.38 11.05
CA ALA A 30 -16.54 -31.64 10.30
C ALA A 30 -16.89 -32.10 8.88
N GLU A 31 -16.59 -31.27 7.87
CA GLU A 31 -16.76 -31.65 6.47
C GLU A 31 -15.79 -32.80 6.15
N LYS A 32 -16.36 -33.93 5.75
CA LYS A 32 -15.65 -35.10 5.24
C LYS A 32 -15.43 -34.91 3.75
N LEU A 33 -14.18 -34.76 3.31
CA LEU A 33 -13.84 -34.63 1.90
C LEU A 33 -13.50 -36.00 1.31
N ILE A 34 -14.14 -36.39 0.21
CA ILE A 34 -13.78 -37.61 -0.52
C ILE A 34 -12.83 -37.21 -1.65
N LEU A 35 -11.64 -37.80 -1.68
CA LEU A 35 -10.67 -37.54 -2.74
C LEU A 35 -10.54 -38.75 -3.68
N TYR A 36 -10.36 -38.44 -4.95
CA TYR A 36 -10.08 -39.38 -6.02
C TYR A 36 -8.78 -39.00 -6.73
N MET A 37 -8.00 -39.98 -7.17
CA MET A 37 -6.82 -39.78 -8.01
C MET A 37 -7.07 -40.29 -9.42
N ASP A 38 -6.81 -39.45 -10.41
CA ASP A 38 -6.83 -39.83 -11.82
C ASP A 38 -5.61 -40.73 -12.15
N THR A 39 -5.85 -41.89 -12.75
CA THR A 39 -4.79 -42.89 -13.01
C THR A 39 -3.82 -42.46 -14.10
N VAL A 40 -4.23 -41.56 -15.00
CA VAL A 40 -3.46 -41.06 -16.15
C VAL A 40 -2.66 -39.81 -15.76
N THR A 41 -3.34 -38.82 -15.19
CA THR A 41 -2.73 -37.50 -14.90
C THR A 41 -2.11 -37.39 -13.50
N LYS A 42 -2.43 -38.34 -12.61
CA LYS A 42 -2.05 -38.32 -11.18
C LYS A 42 -2.57 -37.10 -10.41
N GLN A 43 -3.57 -36.38 -10.94
CA GLN A 43 -4.21 -35.25 -10.28
C GLN A 43 -5.30 -35.71 -9.30
N LEU A 44 -5.58 -34.87 -8.29
CA LEU A 44 -6.58 -35.12 -7.26
C LEU A 44 -7.89 -34.37 -7.55
N TYR A 45 -9.02 -35.05 -7.35
CA TYR A 45 -10.37 -34.54 -7.59
C TYR A 45 -11.28 -34.83 -6.41
N ALA A 46 -12.25 -33.94 -6.15
CA ALA A 46 -13.27 -34.10 -5.11
C ALA A 46 -14.52 -34.87 -5.59
N GLU A 47 -14.53 -35.30 -6.86
CA GLU A 47 -15.69 -35.94 -7.51
C GLU A 47 -15.27 -37.18 -8.31
N PRO A 48 -16.12 -38.22 -8.40
CA PRO A 48 -15.85 -39.42 -9.20
C PRO A 48 -15.78 -39.10 -10.70
N GLY A 49 -15.09 -39.95 -11.46
CA GLY A 49 -14.93 -39.77 -12.92
C GLY A 49 -14.28 -40.98 -13.59
N GLU A 50 -14.37 -41.03 -14.92
CA GLU A 50 -13.72 -42.07 -15.74
C GLU A 50 -12.20 -42.01 -15.52
N ASN A 51 -11.58 -43.14 -15.17
CA ASN A 51 -10.18 -43.27 -14.75
C ASN A 51 -9.81 -42.73 -13.35
N ARG A 52 -10.77 -42.50 -12.45
CA ARG A 52 -10.50 -42.02 -11.08
C ARG A 52 -10.66 -43.12 -10.02
N ILE A 53 -9.64 -43.30 -9.19
CA ILE A 53 -9.65 -44.24 -8.06
C ILE A 53 -9.91 -43.47 -6.76
N LYS A 54 -10.88 -43.92 -5.96
CA LYS A 54 -11.17 -43.35 -4.64
C LYS A 54 -10.00 -43.57 -3.68
N LEU A 55 -9.46 -42.50 -3.13
CA LEU A 55 -8.37 -42.55 -2.15
C LEU A 55 -8.85 -42.71 -0.72
N GLY A 56 -10.05 -42.21 -0.40
CA GLY A 56 -10.61 -42.30 0.94
C GLY A 56 -11.46 -41.10 1.31
N VAL A 57 -11.87 -41.07 2.59
CA VAL A 57 -12.58 -39.95 3.21
C VAL A 57 -11.62 -39.28 4.17
N PHE A 58 -11.38 -37.99 3.95
CA PHE A 58 -10.41 -37.19 4.68
C PHE A 58 -11.13 -36.17 5.55
N GLN A 59 -10.59 -35.95 6.74
CA GLN A 59 -11.05 -34.94 7.68
C GLN A 59 -9.89 -33.99 7.97
N GLN A 60 -10.16 -32.70 7.95
CA GLN A 60 -9.17 -31.70 8.32
C GLN A 60 -8.85 -31.82 9.82
N VAL A 61 -7.56 -31.93 10.15
CA VAL A 61 -7.07 -31.92 11.53
C VAL A 61 -6.37 -30.58 11.76
N GLU A 62 -6.77 -29.84 12.79
CA GLU A 62 -6.03 -28.66 13.26
C GLU A 62 -4.84 -29.12 14.12
N GLU A 63 -3.60 -28.86 13.67
CA GLU A 63 -2.41 -29.13 14.47
C GLU A 63 -2.28 -28.13 15.62
N THR A 64 -2.53 -28.59 16.84
CA THR A 64 -2.15 -27.90 18.08
C THR A 64 -0.78 -28.39 18.53
N VAL A 65 0.25 -27.57 18.36
CA VAL A 65 1.59 -27.84 18.87
C VAL A 65 1.59 -27.66 20.39
N SER A 66 1.74 -28.76 21.14
CA SER A 66 2.12 -28.72 22.56
C SER A 66 3.42 -29.48 22.80
N LYS A 67 4.35 -28.82 23.50
CA LYS A 67 5.63 -29.37 23.98
C LYS A 67 5.41 -30.11 25.30
N SER A 68 6.02 -31.30 25.45
CA SER A 68 6.51 -31.95 26.70
C SER A 68 6.91 -33.39 26.32
N SER A 69 7.93 -34.09 26.79
CA SER A 69 9.06 -33.90 27.72
C SER A 69 9.95 -35.15 27.55
N ALA A 70 11.26 -35.00 27.74
CA ALA A 70 12.23 -36.08 27.78
C ALA A 70 12.08 -36.92 29.05
N GLU A 71 12.35 -38.22 28.97
CA GLU A 71 12.81 -39.02 30.11
C GLU A 71 13.70 -40.18 29.65
N GLU A 72 14.88 -40.22 30.25
CA GLU A 72 16.00 -41.13 30.04
C GLU A 72 16.12 -42.04 31.26
N LYS A 73 16.36 -43.35 31.10
CA LYS A 73 16.82 -44.24 32.19
C LYS A 73 17.54 -45.51 31.69
N SER A 74 18.87 -45.47 31.83
CA SER A 74 19.80 -46.47 32.39
C SER A 74 19.68 -47.99 32.13
N ARG A 75 20.80 -48.53 31.57
CA ARG A 75 21.38 -49.90 31.61
C ARG A 75 21.78 -50.36 33.05
N PRO A 76 22.08 -51.65 33.35
CA PRO A 76 23.27 -52.45 32.90
C PRO A 76 22.97 -53.94 32.56
N ASP A 77 23.60 -54.58 31.57
CA ASP A 77 24.96 -55.17 31.47
C ASP A 77 25.09 -56.58 32.10
N GLU A 78 25.33 -57.60 31.26
CA GLU A 78 26.08 -58.82 31.61
C GLU A 78 26.44 -59.64 30.34
N SER A 79 27.74 -59.85 30.15
CA SER A 79 28.39 -60.92 29.32
C SER A 79 29.00 -61.94 30.31
N PRO A 80 29.65 -63.09 29.96
CA PRO A 80 30.17 -63.61 28.67
C PRO A 80 29.84 -65.14 28.46
N THR A 81 30.28 -65.93 27.47
CA THR A 81 31.67 -66.42 27.23
C THR A 81 31.70 -67.56 26.16
N ARG A 82 32.63 -67.45 25.19
CA ARG A 82 33.54 -68.44 24.54
C ARG A 82 33.10 -69.73 23.78
N HIS A 83 33.66 -69.83 22.56
CA HIS A 83 34.39 -70.94 21.86
C HIS A 83 33.80 -72.37 21.85
N ALA A 84 33.97 -73.25 20.86
CA ALA A 84 34.47 -73.31 19.47
C ALA A 84 34.42 -74.84 19.09
N GLU A 85 34.69 -75.19 17.82
CA GLU A 85 34.94 -76.57 17.29
C GLU A 85 33.69 -77.46 17.03
N THR A 86 33.53 -78.23 15.94
CA THR A 86 34.39 -78.61 14.80
C THR A 86 33.55 -79.10 13.60
N ARG A 87 34.20 -79.03 12.43
CA ARG A 87 33.88 -79.35 11.02
C ARG A 87 33.23 -80.73 10.73
N SER A 88 32.37 -80.77 9.70
CA SER A 88 32.49 -81.58 8.45
C SER A 88 31.21 -81.43 7.61
N ALA A 89 31.21 -80.71 6.48
CA ALA A 89 31.51 -81.18 5.12
C ALA A 89 30.39 -82.03 4.47
N GLN A 90 29.45 -81.33 3.82
CA GLN A 90 28.56 -81.73 2.71
C GLN A 90 27.97 -80.40 2.20
N ASP A 91 28.74 -79.52 1.58
CA ASP A 91 29.18 -79.52 0.18
C ASP A 91 28.11 -79.89 -0.86
N SER A 92 28.01 -79.00 -1.86
CA SER A 92 27.63 -79.29 -3.25
C SER A 92 26.18 -79.18 -3.76
N GLU A 93 25.31 -78.30 -3.23
CA GLU A 93 24.13 -77.85 -4.03
C GLU A 93 23.81 -76.34 -4.00
N GLN A 94 24.39 -75.55 -3.08
CA GLN A 94 24.05 -74.12 -2.94
C GLN A 94 24.95 -73.12 -3.67
N ARG A 95 25.92 -73.58 -4.46
CA ARG A 95 26.94 -72.70 -5.06
C ARG A 95 26.63 -72.21 -6.48
N VAL A 96 25.57 -72.69 -7.13
CA VAL A 96 25.19 -72.27 -8.50
C VAL A 96 24.02 -71.27 -8.52
N GLU A 97 23.18 -71.22 -7.48
CA GLU A 97 22.08 -70.23 -7.39
C GLU A 97 22.50 -68.86 -6.83
N THR A 98 23.66 -68.76 -6.19
CA THR A 98 24.10 -67.53 -5.54
C THR A 98 24.90 -66.61 -6.48
N GLN A 99 25.51 -67.16 -7.55
CA GLN A 99 26.26 -66.37 -8.55
C GLN A 99 25.37 -65.75 -9.64
N SER A 100 24.20 -66.34 -9.91
CA SER A 100 23.22 -65.83 -10.88
C SER A 100 22.31 -64.73 -10.29
N LYS A 101 22.20 -64.64 -8.95
CA LYS A 101 21.48 -63.56 -8.25
C LYS A 101 22.33 -62.30 -8.02
N GLN A 102 23.65 -62.44 -7.85
CA GLN A 102 24.55 -61.27 -7.69
C GLN A 102 24.88 -60.56 -9.02
N THR A 103 24.85 -61.27 -10.15
CA THR A 103 25.11 -60.66 -11.48
C THR A 103 23.89 -59.88 -12.01
N ASN A 104 22.66 -60.23 -11.57
CA ASN A 104 21.43 -59.56 -12.02
C ASN A 104 21.03 -58.32 -11.17
N GLU A 105 21.59 -58.15 -9.97
CA GLU A 105 21.42 -56.91 -9.19
C GLU A 105 22.43 -55.82 -9.57
N GLN A 106 23.62 -56.19 -10.08
CA GLN A 106 24.58 -55.21 -10.62
C GLN A 106 24.20 -54.68 -12.02
N ILE A 107 23.40 -55.42 -12.81
CA ILE A 107 22.90 -54.93 -14.11
C ILE A 107 21.62 -54.09 -13.96
N LYS A 108 20.84 -54.25 -12.88
CA LYS A 108 19.66 -53.39 -12.61
C LYS A 108 19.98 -52.07 -11.89
N HIS A 109 21.15 -51.96 -11.25
CA HIS A 109 21.59 -50.72 -10.60
C HIS A 109 22.45 -49.79 -11.48
N ALA A 110 22.79 -50.19 -12.71
CA ALA A 110 23.54 -49.37 -13.68
C ALA A 110 22.65 -48.61 -14.69
N SER A 111 21.33 -48.61 -14.52
CA SER A 111 20.38 -48.05 -15.52
C SER A 111 19.32 -47.12 -14.93
N ARG A 112 19.65 -46.38 -13.87
CA ARG A 112 18.82 -45.27 -13.36
C ARG A 112 19.68 -44.14 -12.78
N THR A 113 20.60 -43.65 -13.59
CA THR A 113 20.98 -42.24 -13.46
C THR A 113 19.85 -41.46 -14.14
N PRO A 114 19.08 -40.59 -13.44
CA PRO A 114 18.28 -39.62 -14.13
C PRO A 114 19.28 -38.79 -14.94
N VAL A 115 19.23 -38.94 -16.26
CA VAL A 115 19.81 -37.93 -17.16
C VAL A 115 19.31 -36.60 -16.61
N PRO A 116 20.18 -35.62 -16.28
CA PRO A 116 19.69 -34.29 -15.97
C PRO A 116 18.88 -33.91 -17.19
N SER A 117 17.56 -33.81 -17.03
CA SER A 117 16.73 -33.19 -18.04
C SER A 117 17.39 -31.85 -18.24
N ALA A 118 18.04 -31.67 -19.39
CA ALA A 118 18.60 -30.39 -19.76
C ALA A 118 17.41 -29.45 -19.68
N GLU A 119 17.32 -28.68 -18.60
CA GLU A 119 16.43 -27.53 -18.54
C GLU A 119 16.75 -26.78 -19.81
N LYS A 120 15.81 -26.77 -20.76
CA LYS A 120 15.89 -25.88 -21.91
C LYS A 120 16.29 -24.53 -21.31
N PRO A 121 17.37 -23.89 -21.79
CA PRO A 121 17.79 -22.59 -21.27
C PRO A 121 16.53 -21.75 -21.17
N LYS A 122 16.16 -21.38 -19.93
CA LYS A 122 14.93 -20.64 -19.68
C LYS A 122 15.11 -19.36 -20.48
N GLU A 123 14.39 -19.27 -21.61
CA GLU A 123 14.63 -18.25 -22.61
C GLU A 123 14.60 -16.90 -21.89
N GLU A 124 15.70 -16.16 -21.94
CA GLU A 124 15.81 -14.89 -21.22
C GLU A 124 14.69 -13.99 -21.74
N LYS A 125 13.71 -13.71 -20.86
CA LYS A 125 12.57 -12.87 -21.21
C LYS A 125 13.07 -11.56 -21.77
N LYS A 126 12.60 -11.21 -22.97
CA LYS A 126 12.99 -9.94 -23.58
C LYS A 126 12.46 -8.81 -22.70
N TRP A 127 13.16 -7.67 -22.69
CA TRP A 127 12.82 -6.56 -21.80
C TRP A 127 11.36 -6.11 -21.94
N TYR A 128 10.78 -6.17 -23.15
CA TYR A 128 9.38 -5.81 -23.39
C TYR A 128 8.37 -6.80 -22.78
N GLU A 129 8.77 -8.05 -22.49
CA GLU A 129 7.97 -9.05 -21.78
C GLU A 129 8.03 -8.85 -20.25
N ARG A 130 8.93 -7.99 -19.77
CA ARG A 130 9.05 -7.56 -18.37
C ARG A 130 8.24 -6.28 -18.08
N ILE A 131 7.57 -5.71 -19.10
CA ILE A 131 6.75 -4.51 -18.97
C ILE A 131 5.33 -4.89 -18.54
N SER A 132 4.82 -4.16 -17.56
CA SER A 132 3.44 -4.22 -17.10
C SER A 132 2.70 -2.93 -17.43
N ILE A 133 1.41 -3.08 -17.77
CA ILE A 133 0.47 -1.97 -17.94
C ILE A 133 -0.48 -2.04 -16.76
N LYS A 134 -0.59 -0.95 -16.00
CA LYS A 134 -1.47 -0.89 -14.83
C LYS A 134 -2.18 0.45 -14.76
N GLY A 135 -3.25 0.52 -14.00
CA GLY A 135 -3.86 1.79 -13.68
C GLY A 135 -5.25 1.66 -13.09
N TYR A 136 -5.94 2.80 -13.05
CA TYR A 136 -7.27 2.90 -12.47
C TYR A 136 -7.99 4.15 -12.97
N THR A 137 -9.32 4.12 -12.89
CA THR A 137 -10.16 5.30 -13.13
C THR A 137 -11.07 5.51 -11.93
N GLN A 138 -11.17 6.76 -11.49
CA GLN A 138 -12.00 7.18 -10.36
C GLN A 138 -13.11 8.09 -10.84
N PHE A 139 -14.35 7.66 -10.65
CA PHE A 139 -15.54 8.48 -10.82
C PHE A 139 -15.96 9.03 -9.47
N ARG A 140 -16.30 10.31 -9.43
CA ARG A 140 -16.57 11.05 -8.20
C ARG A 140 -17.95 11.66 -8.26
N TYR A 141 -18.72 11.46 -7.19
CA TYR A 141 -19.90 12.26 -6.91
C TYR A 141 -19.73 12.98 -5.57
N GLY A 142 -20.09 14.26 -5.49
CA GLY A 142 -20.07 15.05 -4.27
C GLY A 142 -21.34 15.89 -4.15
N LYS A 143 -21.89 15.98 -2.94
CA LYS A 143 -23.05 16.81 -2.66
C LYS A 143 -22.93 17.47 -1.29
N SER A 144 -22.96 18.79 -1.26
CA SER A 144 -23.13 19.55 -0.02
C SER A 144 -24.53 19.27 0.55
N LEU A 145 -24.56 18.92 1.84
CA LEU A 145 -25.77 18.65 2.61
C LEU A 145 -26.18 19.89 3.43
N TRP A 146 -25.19 20.59 3.98
CA TRP A 146 -25.36 21.75 4.85
C TRP A 146 -24.06 22.58 4.86
N GLY A 147 -24.16 23.87 5.14
CA GLY A 147 -22.98 24.71 5.40
C GLY A 147 -23.31 26.20 5.52
N ASP A 148 -22.30 26.97 5.89
CA ASP A 148 -22.37 28.43 6.05
C ASP A 148 -22.55 29.16 4.69
N ASN A 149 -22.23 28.50 3.58
CA ASN A 149 -22.34 28.99 2.20
C ASN A 149 -23.10 27.95 1.33
N ASP A 150 -23.54 28.34 0.12
CA ASP A 150 -24.23 27.47 -0.86
C ASP A 150 -23.36 26.32 -1.45
N GLY A 151 -22.31 25.91 -0.74
CA GLY A 151 -21.40 24.81 -1.05
C GLY A 151 -20.02 25.00 -0.43
N ALA A 152 -19.23 23.92 -0.34
CA ALA A 152 -17.89 23.96 0.24
C ALA A 152 -16.86 24.43 -0.80
N SER A 153 -16.14 25.51 -0.54
CA SER A 153 -14.96 25.86 -1.35
C SER A 153 -13.84 24.86 -1.06
N TYR A 154 -13.64 23.89 -1.95
CA TYR A 154 -12.68 22.80 -1.73
C TYR A 154 -11.71 22.64 -2.90
N TRP A 155 -10.46 23.06 -2.68
CA TRP A 155 -9.43 23.13 -3.70
C TRP A 155 -8.96 21.76 -4.20
N GLN A 156 -9.03 20.74 -3.34
CA GLN A 156 -8.58 19.38 -3.69
C GLN A 156 -9.59 18.66 -4.59
N ASP A 157 -10.90 18.91 -4.42
CA ASP A 157 -11.95 18.25 -5.19
C ASP A 157 -13.15 19.17 -5.47
N LYS A 158 -13.23 19.62 -6.73
CA LYS A 158 -14.31 20.48 -7.23
C LYS A 158 -15.70 19.84 -7.15
N SER A 159 -15.81 18.51 -7.00
CA SER A 159 -17.12 17.84 -6.83
C SER A 159 -17.81 18.18 -5.50
N ALA A 160 -17.06 18.62 -4.49
CA ALA A 160 -17.62 19.12 -3.23
C ALA A 160 -18.03 20.60 -3.30
N GLY A 161 -17.69 21.27 -4.41
CA GLY A 161 -17.93 22.69 -4.66
C GLY A 161 -19.41 23.11 -4.71
N PRO A 162 -19.69 24.41 -4.58
CA PRO A 162 -21.03 24.98 -4.81
C PRO A 162 -21.51 24.85 -6.28
N ASP A 163 -20.60 24.61 -7.22
CA ASP A 163 -20.91 24.57 -8.65
C ASP A 163 -21.57 23.26 -9.09
N LYS A 164 -22.20 23.26 -10.27
CA LYS A 164 -22.86 22.10 -10.93
C LYS A 164 -21.91 20.94 -11.31
N SER A 165 -20.71 20.91 -10.75
CA SER A 165 -19.62 19.97 -11.03
C SER A 165 -19.66 18.73 -10.11
N SER A 166 -20.82 18.41 -9.55
CA SER A 166 -20.98 17.36 -8.55
C SER A 166 -20.57 15.98 -9.04
N PHE A 167 -20.55 15.73 -10.35
CA PHE A 167 -20.15 14.46 -10.95
C PHE A 167 -18.99 14.65 -11.93
N LEU A 168 -17.88 13.95 -11.71
CA LEU A 168 -16.67 14.10 -12.54
C LEU A 168 -15.81 12.83 -12.57
N ILE A 169 -14.92 12.75 -13.56
CA ILE A 169 -13.80 11.79 -13.55
C ILE A 169 -12.66 12.46 -12.77
N LYS A 170 -12.35 11.94 -11.58
CA LYS A 170 -11.36 12.56 -10.69
C LYS A 170 -9.93 12.23 -11.12
N ARG A 171 -9.71 11.00 -11.58
CA ARG A 171 -8.42 10.49 -12.07
C ARG A 171 -8.66 9.41 -13.12
N ALA A 172 -7.85 9.36 -14.16
CA ALA A 172 -7.84 8.29 -15.15
C ALA A 172 -6.37 7.99 -15.46
N ARG A 173 -5.73 7.18 -14.62
CA ARG A 173 -4.27 7.01 -14.65
C ARG A 173 -3.86 5.70 -15.28
N LEU A 174 -2.99 5.80 -16.27
CA LEU A 174 -2.35 4.67 -16.93
C LEU A 174 -0.85 4.72 -16.66
N ALA A 175 -0.28 3.58 -16.26
CA ALA A 175 1.13 3.42 -15.98
C ALA A 175 1.73 2.27 -16.80
N LEU A 176 2.93 2.53 -17.35
CA LEU A 176 3.81 1.54 -17.97
C LEU A 176 5.05 1.42 -17.09
N SER A 177 5.38 0.21 -16.67
CA SER A 177 6.57 0.02 -15.85
C SER A 177 7.13 -1.40 -15.93
N GLY A 178 8.44 -1.52 -15.77
CA GLY A 178 9.13 -2.80 -15.85
C GLY A 178 10.65 -2.65 -15.81
N ASP A 179 11.32 -3.79 -15.74
CA ASP A 179 12.77 -3.86 -15.84
C ASP A 179 13.20 -3.87 -17.30
N ILE A 180 13.99 -2.88 -17.71
CA ILE A 180 14.67 -2.88 -19.02
C ILE A 180 15.87 -3.83 -18.98
N THR A 181 16.62 -3.77 -17.88
CA THR A 181 17.71 -4.68 -17.54
C THR A 181 17.59 -5.06 -16.07
N ASP A 182 18.46 -5.94 -15.58
CA ASP A 182 18.49 -6.27 -14.14
C ASP A 182 18.87 -5.08 -13.25
N TYR A 183 19.46 -4.02 -13.84
CA TYR A 183 19.94 -2.83 -13.14
C TYR A 183 19.17 -1.55 -13.49
N LEU A 184 18.19 -1.62 -14.40
CA LEU A 184 17.40 -0.46 -14.82
C LEU A 184 15.92 -0.81 -14.85
N TYR A 185 15.16 -0.17 -13.96
CA TYR A 185 13.70 -0.15 -13.98
C TYR A 185 13.20 1.20 -14.48
N PHE A 186 12.10 1.22 -15.22
CA PHE A 186 11.43 2.46 -15.62
C PHE A 186 9.99 2.50 -15.13
N TYR A 187 9.49 3.71 -14.92
CA TYR A 187 8.08 3.97 -14.60
C TYR A 187 7.61 5.22 -15.33
N LEU A 188 6.53 5.07 -16.10
CA LEU A 188 5.85 6.16 -16.79
C LEU A 188 4.37 6.14 -16.39
N GLN A 189 3.83 7.25 -15.91
CA GLN A 189 2.41 7.37 -15.58
C GLN A 189 1.82 8.67 -16.15
N ALA A 190 0.73 8.53 -16.91
CA ALA A 190 -0.08 9.64 -17.37
C ALA A 190 -1.41 9.67 -16.61
N ASP A 191 -1.93 10.87 -16.36
CA ASP A 191 -3.30 11.11 -15.90
C ASP A 191 -4.08 11.74 -17.05
N LEU A 192 -5.14 11.07 -17.49
CA LEU A 192 -5.92 11.43 -18.68
C LEU A 192 -7.23 12.14 -18.32
N ALA A 193 -7.49 12.37 -17.04
CA ALA A 193 -8.71 13.04 -16.59
C ALA A 193 -8.60 14.56 -16.78
N SER A 194 -9.63 15.16 -17.40
CA SER A 194 -9.70 16.59 -17.80
C SER A 194 -8.68 17.00 -18.86
N SER A 195 -7.38 16.86 -18.58
CA SER A 195 -6.29 17.09 -19.52
C SER A 195 -5.18 16.07 -19.30
N ALA A 196 -4.55 15.62 -20.39
CA ALA A 196 -3.46 14.67 -20.31
C ALA A 196 -2.24 15.35 -19.66
N ILE A 197 -1.80 14.82 -18.52
CA ILE A 197 -0.62 15.30 -17.80
C ILE A 197 0.30 14.15 -17.43
N LEU A 198 1.60 14.38 -17.53
CA LEU A 198 2.61 13.45 -17.06
C LEU A 198 2.69 13.55 -15.53
N ARG A 199 2.49 12.42 -14.84
CA ARG A 199 2.59 12.36 -13.37
C ARG A 199 3.98 11.91 -12.96
N ASP A 200 4.40 10.75 -13.46
CA ASP A 200 5.68 10.14 -13.13
C ASP A 200 6.40 9.75 -14.42
N ALA A 201 7.70 10.01 -14.49
CA ALA A 201 8.61 9.59 -15.53
C ALA A 201 10.01 9.49 -14.93
N TYR A 202 10.38 8.31 -14.48
CA TYR A 202 11.66 8.09 -13.82
C TYR A 202 12.25 6.72 -14.15
N GLY A 203 13.56 6.61 -13.94
CA GLY A 203 14.30 5.35 -13.93
C GLY A 203 14.91 5.09 -12.55
N ASP A 204 14.84 3.84 -12.09
CA ASP A 204 15.61 3.37 -10.94
C ASP A 204 16.84 2.62 -11.45
N LEU A 205 18.01 3.17 -11.12
CA LEU A 205 19.32 2.59 -11.41
C LEU A 205 19.78 1.80 -10.19
N PHE A 206 19.82 0.47 -10.29
CA PHE A 206 20.23 -0.39 -9.18
C PHE A 206 21.73 -0.66 -9.21
N PHE A 207 22.34 -0.77 -8.03
CA PHE A 207 23.77 -1.11 -7.89
C PHE A 207 24.00 -2.59 -7.64
N ASP A 208 22.95 -3.34 -7.30
CA ASP A 208 23.01 -4.75 -6.96
C ASP A 208 21.80 -5.50 -7.51
N LYS A 209 21.95 -6.82 -7.72
CA LYS A 209 20.87 -7.68 -8.22
C LYS A 209 19.71 -7.87 -7.22
N GLY A 210 19.99 -7.69 -5.93
CA GLY A 210 18.96 -7.68 -4.87
C GLY A 210 18.12 -6.40 -4.85
N LYS A 211 18.50 -5.41 -5.68
CA LYS A 211 17.85 -4.11 -5.81
C LYS A 211 17.77 -3.36 -4.48
N GLU A 212 18.73 -3.59 -3.60
CA GLU A 212 18.77 -3.00 -2.27
C GLU A 212 19.20 -1.54 -2.32
N TYR A 213 20.10 -1.20 -3.25
CA TYR A 213 20.58 0.16 -3.45
C TYR A 213 20.19 0.66 -4.83
N ARG A 214 19.55 1.83 -4.88
CA ARG A 214 19.17 2.47 -6.14
C ARG A 214 19.31 3.98 -6.11
N VAL A 215 19.52 4.56 -7.29
CA VAL A 215 19.28 5.99 -7.52
C VAL A 215 18.11 6.13 -8.48
N ARG A 216 17.04 6.77 -8.00
CA ARG A 216 15.90 7.18 -8.80
C ARG A 216 16.19 8.50 -9.47
N VAL A 217 16.07 8.59 -10.79
CA VAL A 217 16.25 9.84 -11.55
C VAL A 217 15.03 10.12 -12.41
N GLY A 218 14.51 11.34 -12.33
CA GLY A 218 13.40 11.82 -13.15
C GLY A 218 12.29 12.46 -12.33
N GLN A 219 11.12 12.63 -12.95
CA GLN A 219 9.94 13.13 -12.25
C GLN A 219 9.27 12.01 -11.48
N SER A 220 9.23 12.13 -10.17
CA SER A 220 8.61 11.12 -9.31
C SER A 220 8.05 11.73 -8.04
N LYS A 221 7.40 10.91 -7.21
CA LYS A 221 7.09 11.32 -5.84
C LYS A 221 8.36 11.59 -5.06
N ILE A 222 8.39 12.75 -4.40
CA ILE A 222 9.46 13.09 -3.46
C ILE A 222 9.35 12.12 -2.27
N PRO A 223 10.45 11.54 -1.74
CA PRO A 223 10.46 10.70 -0.54
C PRO A 223 10.08 11.47 0.75
N LEU A 224 8.85 11.97 0.83
CA LEU A 224 8.36 12.81 1.91
C LEU A 224 6.95 12.37 2.30
N GLY A 225 6.76 12.11 3.58
CA GLY A 225 5.48 11.76 4.16
C GLY A 225 4.90 10.41 3.74
N PHE A 226 4.08 9.81 4.58
CA PHE A 226 3.45 8.52 4.31
C PHE A 226 2.28 8.68 3.32
N GLU A 227 1.33 9.57 3.63
CA GLU A 227 0.12 9.76 2.82
C GLU A 227 0.42 10.29 1.40
N SER A 228 1.45 11.13 1.28
CA SER A 228 1.95 11.63 -0.01
C SER A 228 2.50 10.48 -0.86
N LEU A 229 3.28 9.58 -0.27
CA LEU A 229 3.83 8.40 -0.94
C LEU A 229 2.78 7.33 -1.24
N GLN A 230 1.67 7.28 -0.49
CA GLN A 230 0.58 6.35 -0.74
C GLN A 230 -0.06 6.58 -2.11
N SER A 231 -0.32 5.49 -2.85
CA SER A 231 -0.99 5.59 -4.15
C SER A 231 -2.39 6.18 -3.96
N SER A 232 -2.82 7.05 -4.87
CA SER A 232 -4.17 7.61 -4.79
C SER A 232 -5.29 6.61 -5.03
N SER A 233 -4.98 5.42 -5.55
CA SER A 233 -5.89 4.27 -5.65
C SER A 233 -6.02 3.47 -4.34
N GLU A 234 -5.08 3.63 -3.41
CA GLU A 234 -4.97 2.80 -2.20
C GLU A 234 -5.40 3.57 -0.93
N ARG A 235 -5.86 4.81 -1.05
CA ARG A 235 -6.25 5.62 0.10
C ARG A 235 -7.73 5.41 0.41
N LEU A 236 -8.04 5.24 1.69
CA LEU A 236 -9.42 5.19 2.18
C LEU A 236 -10.08 6.57 2.10
N ALA A 237 -9.41 7.59 2.64
CA ALA A 237 -9.81 8.97 2.45
C ALA A 237 -9.65 9.37 0.97
N LEU A 238 -10.63 10.11 0.48
CA LEU A 238 -10.78 10.40 -0.94
C LEU A 238 -9.70 11.36 -1.45
N ASP A 239 -9.35 12.32 -0.60
CA ASP A 239 -8.27 13.28 -0.79
C ASP A 239 -7.25 13.18 0.35
N ARG A 240 -6.09 13.79 0.12
CA ARG A 240 -5.03 13.80 1.13
C ARG A 240 -5.36 14.87 2.14
N THR A 241 -4.74 14.77 3.29
CA THR A 241 -4.80 15.87 4.25
C THR A 241 -4.10 17.10 3.72
N ASP A 242 -4.65 18.27 4.03
CA ASP A 242 -4.10 19.55 3.53
C ASP A 242 -2.64 19.72 3.97
N ALA A 243 -2.29 19.22 5.15
CA ALA A 243 -0.93 19.28 5.68
C ALA A 243 0.11 18.53 4.82
N MET A 244 -0.31 17.45 4.15
CA MET A 244 0.53 16.64 3.24
C MET A 244 0.42 17.07 1.78
N ASP A 245 -0.74 17.58 1.36
CA ASP A 245 -1.02 17.92 -0.05
C ASP A 245 -0.64 19.35 -0.43
N CYS A 246 -0.59 20.29 0.52
CA CYS A 246 -0.39 21.72 0.26
C CYS A 246 0.89 22.05 -0.54
N CYS A 247 1.88 21.16 -0.49
CA CYS A 247 3.27 21.56 -0.53
C CYS A 247 4.16 20.64 -1.36
N ASN A 248 3.56 20.13 -2.43
CA ASN A 248 4.16 19.35 -3.51
C ASN A 248 4.42 17.87 -3.19
N GLU A 249 3.78 17.00 -3.96
CA GLU A 249 3.94 15.54 -3.88
C GLU A 249 5.06 15.04 -4.82
N ARG A 250 5.31 15.74 -5.94
CA ARG A 250 6.13 15.24 -7.04
C ARG A 250 7.01 16.31 -7.64
N ASP A 251 8.21 15.92 -8.04
CA ASP A 251 9.14 16.84 -8.69
C ASP A 251 10.19 16.09 -9.48
N ILE A 252 10.95 16.84 -10.29
CA ILE A 252 12.10 16.34 -11.01
C ILE A 252 13.28 16.33 -10.03
N GLY A 253 13.92 15.17 -9.89
CA GLY A 253 15.02 15.02 -8.94
C GLY A 253 15.82 13.74 -9.11
N ALA A 254 16.78 13.59 -8.20
CA ALA A 254 17.61 12.41 -8.03
C ALA A 254 17.59 11.97 -6.57
N PHE A 255 17.21 10.72 -6.31
CA PHE A 255 17.05 10.19 -4.96
C PHE A 255 17.80 8.87 -4.81
N PHE A 256 18.80 8.86 -3.95
CA PHE A 256 19.38 7.61 -3.46
C PHE A 256 18.39 6.94 -2.49
N MET A 257 18.19 5.64 -2.65
CA MET A 257 17.33 4.83 -1.82
C MET A 257 18.03 3.53 -1.44
N TRP A 258 17.86 3.13 -0.18
CA TRP A 258 18.35 1.87 0.35
C TRP A 258 17.23 1.11 1.06
N THR A 259 17.02 -0.15 0.69
CA THR A 259 16.04 -1.06 1.29
C THR A 259 16.58 -2.49 1.26
N PRO A 260 17.02 -3.05 2.41
CA PRO A 260 17.44 -4.46 2.49
C PRO A 260 16.33 -5.41 2.04
N THR A 261 16.69 -6.56 1.46
CA THR A 261 15.73 -7.51 0.86
C THR A 261 14.59 -7.91 1.82
N HIS A 262 14.92 -8.24 3.07
CA HIS A 262 13.91 -8.59 4.08
C HIS A 262 12.95 -7.43 4.42
N VAL A 263 13.37 -6.19 4.25
CA VAL A 263 12.52 -4.99 4.43
C VAL A 263 11.66 -4.75 3.19
N GLN A 264 12.19 -5.02 1.99
CA GLN A 264 11.41 -4.95 0.74
C GLN A 264 10.18 -5.88 0.80
N GLU A 265 10.35 -7.09 1.35
CA GLU A 265 9.26 -8.05 1.54
C GLU A 265 8.17 -7.51 2.47
N ARG A 266 8.57 -6.84 3.55
CA ARG A 266 7.62 -6.19 4.46
C ARG A 266 6.88 -5.03 3.79
N PHE A 267 7.55 -4.21 2.98
CA PHE A 267 6.86 -3.18 2.19
C PHE A 267 5.89 -3.78 1.16
N LYS A 268 6.23 -4.91 0.53
CA LYS A 268 5.30 -5.63 -0.37
C LYS A 268 4.07 -6.16 0.39
N ALA A 269 4.25 -6.69 1.60
CA ALA A 269 3.15 -7.13 2.46
C ALA A 269 2.28 -5.94 2.91
N ALA A 270 2.91 -4.88 3.42
CA ALA A 270 2.26 -3.63 3.78
C ALA A 270 1.48 -2.99 2.63
N LYS A 271 1.98 -3.10 1.38
CA LYS A 271 1.30 -2.55 0.21
C LYS A 271 -0.10 -3.13 0.01
N LYS A 272 -0.29 -4.43 0.30
CA LYS A 272 -1.60 -5.10 0.26
C LYS A 272 -2.55 -4.66 1.39
N LEU A 273 -2.02 -3.91 2.36
CA LEU A 273 -2.73 -3.40 3.54
C LEU A 273 -2.80 -1.87 3.49
N LYS A 274 -2.98 -1.30 2.29
CA LYS A 274 -3.04 0.16 2.07
C LYS A 274 -1.71 0.88 2.33
N GLY A 275 -0.57 0.22 2.11
CA GLY A 275 0.76 0.81 2.24
C GLY A 275 1.24 1.66 1.06
N THR A 276 2.38 2.31 1.23
CA THR A 276 3.03 3.17 0.23
C THR A 276 3.68 2.36 -0.88
N GLY A 277 4.42 1.31 -0.51
CA GLY A 277 5.33 0.55 -1.36
C GLY A 277 6.78 0.85 -0.98
N ASP A 278 7.74 0.33 -1.75
CA ASP A 278 9.16 0.60 -1.47
C ASP A 278 9.59 1.94 -2.09
N TYR A 279 9.74 2.94 -1.21
CA TYR A 279 10.36 4.25 -1.51
C TYR A 279 11.65 4.44 -0.71
N GLY A 280 12.38 3.36 -0.42
CA GLY A 280 13.54 3.38 0.45
C GLY A 280 13.15 3.23 1.92
N MET A 281 13.77 2.27 2.61
CA MET A 281 13.85 2.30 4.08
C MET A 281 14.59 3.57 4.50
N PHE A 282 15.69 3.86 3.82
CA PHE A 282 16.37 5.15 3.84
C PHE A 282 16.31 5.79 2.45
N SER A 283 16.15 7.11 2.40
CA SER A 283 16.25 7.89 1.16
C SER A 283 16.86 9.24 1.41
N PHE A 284 17.66 9.70 0.45
CA PHE A 284 18.25 11.03 0.45
C PHE A 284 18.40 11.53 -0.99
N GLY A 285 18.16 12.81 -1.24
CA GLY A 285 18.29 13.31 -2.59
C GLY A 285 17.98 14.79 -2.75
N THR A 286 17.96 15.21 -4.00
CA THR A 286 17.68 16.59 -4.40
C THR A 286 16.58 16.66 -5.43
N PHE A 287 15.86 17.78 -5.46
CA PHE A 287 14.77 18.02 -6.40
C PHE A 287 14.57 19.52 -6.68
N GLY A 288 13.90 19.88 -7.79
CA GLY A 288 13.73 21.27 -8.21
C GLY A 288 12.87 22.10 -7.25
N GLY A 289 11.74 21.54 -6.82
CA GLY A 289 10.84 22.13 -5.82
C GLY A 289 9.73 23.01 -6.37
N GLN A 290 9.64 23.14 -7.70
CA GLN A 290 8.62 23.94 -8.40
C GLN A 290 7.36 23.14 -8.75
N GLY A 291 7.31 21.85 -8.41
CA GLY A 291 6.19 20.98 -8.77
C GLY A 291 6.44 20.19 -10.06
N PRO A 292 5.57 19.21 -10.34
CA PRO A 292 5.72 18.37 -11.52
C PRO A 292 5.57 19.19 -12.80
N ASN A 293 6.37 18.86 -13.80
CA ASN A 293 6.37 19.45 -15.15
C ASN A 293 6.73 20.95 -15.17
N ASN A 294 7.46 21.45 -14.15
CA ASN A 294 7.98 22.81 -14.13
C ASN A 294 9.50 22.78 -14.13
N VAL A 295 10.11 23.78 -14.77
CA VAL A 295 11.54 24.05 -14.65
C VAL A 295 11.84 24.75 -13.33
N ASP A 296 13.08 24.66 -12.87
CA ASP A 296 13.53 25.46 -11.75
C ASP A 296 13.47 26.97 -12.05
N LEU A 297 13.21 27.78 -11.03
CA LEU A 297 13.03 29.23 -11.12
C LEU A 297 14.02 30.04 -10.27
N ASN A 298 14.91 29.40 -9.49
CA ASN A 298 15.83 30.12 -8.61
C ASN A 298 17.30 29.66 -8.69
N ASN A 299 17.65 28.79 -9.63
CA ASN A 299 18.93 28.08 -9.73
C ASN A 299 19.28 27.36 -8.41
N GLY A 300 18.27 26.82 -7.75
CA GLY A 300 18.36 26.18 -6.45
C GLY A 300 17.82 24.76 -6.51
N VAL A 301 18.13 23.99 -5.46
CA VAL A 301 17.53 22.67 -5.25
C VAL A 301 16.98 22.60 -3.84
N HIS A 302 15.97 21.77 -3.67
CA HIS A 302 15.58 21.27 -2.38
C HIS A 302 16.36 19.99 -2.09
N ILE A 303 16.67 19.75 -0.82
CA ILE A 303 17.29 18.53 -0.31
C ILE A 303 16.26 17.82 0.56
N VAL A 304 16.08 16.51 0.38
CA VAL A 304 15.16 15.68 1.16
C VAL A 304 15.90 14.50 1.78
N GLY A 305 15.47 14.12 2.98
CA GLY A 305 15.86 12.89 3.66
C GLY A 305 14.64 12.19 4.25
N ARG A 306 14.63 10.86 4.21
CA ARG A 306 13.60 10.02 4.82
C ARG A 306 14.21 8.76 5.42
N LEU A 307 13.72 8.37 6.59
CA LEU A 307 14.00 7.10 7.22
C LEU A 307 12.69 6.52 7.72
N THR A 308 12.43 5.25 7.41
CA THR A 308 11.24 4.53 7.88
C THR A 308 11.59 3.07 8.11
N TYR A 309 10.87 2.38 8.98
CA TYR A 309 11.04 0.95 9.16
C TYR A 309 9.70 0.23 9.40
N PRO A 310 9.32 -0.74 8.56
CA PRO A 310 8.18 -1.63 8.80
C PRO A 310 8.60 -2.78 9.71
N PHE A 311 8.28 -2.69 11.00
CA PHE A 311 8.42 -3.79 11.94
C PHE A 311 7.31 -4.83 11.72
N GLN A 312 7.65 -6.09 11.98
CA GLN A 312 6.70 -7.21 11.99
C GLN A 312 6.74 -7.86 13.36
N PHE A 313 5.61 -7.93 14.04
CA PHE A 313 5.47 -8.60 15.33
C PHE A 313 5.35 -10.12 15.16
N GLY A 314 5.51 -10.87 16.25
CA GLY A 314 5.43 -12.34 16.23
C GLY A 314 4.08 -12.90 15.76
N ASN A 315 3.00 -12.13 15.86
CA ASN A 315 1.68 -12.46 15.34
C ASN A 315 1.47 -12.07 13.86
N GLY A 316 2.50 -11.56 13.18
CA GLY A 316 2.43 -11.10 11.78
C GLY A 316 1.89 -9.69 11.57
N GLN A 317 1.51 -8.99 12.63
CA GLN A 317 1.06 -7.59 12.57
C GLN A 317 2.21 -6.68 12.13
N LEU A 318 1.95 -5.81 11.16
CA LEU A 318 2.92 -4.82 10.68
C LEU A 318 2.67 -3.44 11.31
N ILE A 319 3.77 -2.78 11.70
CA ILE A 319 3.80 -1.37 12.07
C ILE A 319 4.94 -0.66 11.34
N GLU A 320 4.66 0.41 10.61
CA GLU A 320 5.67 1.28 10.01
C GLU A 320 5.82 2.56 10.83
N VAL A 321 7.04 2.89 11.24
CA VAL A 321 7.36 4.17 11.89
C VAL A 321 8.46 4.84 11.10
N GLY A 322 8.36 6.15 10.89
CA GLY A 322 9.39 6.89 10.18
C GLY A 322 9.30 8.39 10.35
N ALA A 323 10.30 9.04 9.78
CA ALA A 323 10.43 10.48 9.71
C ALA A 323 10.97 10.90 8.35
N SER A 324 10.63 12.10 7.94
CA SER A 324 11.16 12.72 6.73
C SER A 324 11.32 14.22 6.93
N ALA A 325 12.29 14.81 6.24
CA ALA A 325 12.54 16.23 6.29
C ALA A 325 13.03 16.71 4.92
N TYR A 326 12.75 17.96 4.61
CA TYR A 326 13.36 18.64 3.47
C TYR A 326 13.68 20.09 3.79
N HIS A 327 14.59 20.66 3.02
CA HIS A 327 14.95 22.07 3.08
C HIS A 327 15.27 22.61 1.68
N GLY A 328 14.81 23.81 1.38
CA GLY A 328 15.10 24.50 0.13
C GLY A 328 14.46 25.89 0.07
N ARG A 329 14.30 26.40 -1.16
CA ARG A 329 13.66 27.68 -1.44
C ARG A 329 12.66 27.54 -2.59
N TYR A 330 11.45 28.06 -2.39
CA TYR A 330 10.37 28.00 -3.36
C TYR A 330 10.06 29.39 -3.94
N VAL A 331 9.77 29.45 -5.25
CA VAL A 331 9.37 30.68 -5.92
C VAL A 331 7.84 30.62 -6.13
N PRO A 332 7.04 31.39 -5.37
CA PRO A 332 5.59 31.34 -5.51
C PRO A 332 5.10 31.94 -6.82
N LYS A 333 3.94 31.47 -7.29
CA LYS A 333 3.16 32.16 -8.32
C LYS A 333 2.35 33.25 -7.65
N TYR A 334 2.42 34.47 -8.16
CA TYR A 334 1.73 35.61 -7.54
C TYR A 334 1.33 36.69 -8.55
N ASP A 335 0.29 37.45 -8.20
CA ASP A 335 -0.18 38.62 -8.93
C ASP A 335 0.75 39.82 -8.69
N LYS A 336 1.65 40.09 -9.65
CA LYS A 336 2.62 41.19 -9.61
C LYS A 336 1.99 42.59 -9.53
N THR A 337 0.69 42.73 -9.80
CA THR A 337 -0.01 44.02 -9.69
C THR A 337 -0.41 44.35 -8.25
N LYS A 338 -0.48 43.34 -7.38
CA LYS A 338 -0.92 43.47 -5.98
C LYS A 338 0.18 43.18 -4.98
N ILE A 339 1.08 42.25 -5.34
CA ILE A 339 2.15 41.76 -4.48
C ILE A 339 3.46 42.27 -5.04
N THR A 340 4.15 43.09 -4.25
CA THR A 340 5.32 43.85 -4.70
C THR A 340 6.65 43.35 -4.12
N ASP A 341 6.60 42.52 -3.09
CA ASP A 341 7.79 42.08 -2.35
C ASP A 341 7.85 40.54 -2.25
N VAL A 342 8.44 39.93 -3.28
CA VAL A 342 8.77 38.49 -3.30
C VAL A 342 10.23 38.36 -3.72
N PRO A 343 11.11 37.76 -2.89
CA PRO A 343 12.51 37.62 -3.24
C PRO A 343 12.70 36.79 -4.52
N GLU A 344 13.60 37.23 -5.40
CA GLU A 344 13.90 36.55 -6.68
C GLU A 344 14.33 35.09 -6.48
N LYS A 345 15.14 34.83 -5.44
CA LYS A 345 15.56 33.48 -5.06
C LYS A 345 14.51 32.69 -4.27
N GLY A 346 13.27 33.15 -4.26
CA GLY A 346 12.16 32.54 -3.55
C GLY A 346 12.21 32.72 -2.04
N ILE A 347 11.37 31.96 -1.35
CA ILE A 347 11.17 31.99 0.10
C ILE A 347 11.61 30.64 0.66
N ARG A 348 12.19 30.66 1.86
CA ARG A 348 12.59 29.44 2.58
C ARG A 348 11.41 28.49 2.69
N ASP A 349 11.62 27.23 2.36
CA ASP A 349 10.64 26.18 2.47
C ASP A 349 11.29 24.93 3.06
N GLU A 350 10.79 24.50 4.20
CA GLU A 350 11.37 23.40 4.96
C GLU A 350 10.32 22.70 5.78
N ARG A 351 10.48 21.39 5.95
CA ARG A 351 9.62 20.58 6.79
C ARG A 351 10.37 19.50 7.50
N VAL A 352 9.80 19.11 8.63
CA VAL A 352 10.01 17.83 9.28
C VAL A 352 8.65 17.19 9.53
N GLY A 353 8.54 15.89 9.29
CA GLY A 353 7.34 15.14 9.58
C GLY A 353 7.67 13.75 10.10
N VAL A 354 6.75 13.21 10.89
CA VAL A 354 6.83 11.86 11.47
C VAL A 354 5.54 11.11 11.18
N HIS A 355 5.64 9.80 11.03
CA HIS A 355 4.49 8.93 10.85
C HIS A 355 4.61 7.64 11.67
N ALA A 356 3.46 7.12 12.07
CA ALA A 356 3.30 5.82 12.69
C ALA A 356 2.04 5.15 12.13
N ILE A 357 2.21 3.95 11.59
CA ILE A 357 1.20 3.27 10.78
C ILE A 357 1.08 1.83 11.26
N LEU A 358 0.03 1.53 12.01
CA LEU A 358 -0.42 0.17 12.25
C LEU A 358 -1.30 -0.27 11.08
N TYR A 359 -0.84 -1.27 10.32
CA TYR A 359 -1.58 -1.74 9.15
C TYR A 359 -2.84 -2.55 9.55
N PRO A 360 -3.94 -2.49 8.79
CA PRO A 360 -5.20 -3.10 9.19
C PRO A 360 -5.18 -4.64 9.11
N GLN A 361 -4.88 -5.31 10.23
CA GLN A 361 -4.85 -6.78 10.37
C GLN A 361 -5.52 -7.28 11.68
N PRO A 362 -6.82 -7.03 11.92
CA PRO A 362 -7.77 -6.30 11.08
C PRO A 362 -7.85 -4.81 11.43
N PHE A 363 -7.54 -4.42 12.67
CA PHE A 363 -7.54 -3.03 13.10
C PHE A 363 -6.27 -2.32 12.60
N GLY A 364 -6.43 -1.09 12.11
CA GLY A 364 -5.35 -0.24 11.65
C GLY A 364 -5.47 1.18 12.18
N LEU A 365 -4.33 1.83 12.35
CA LEU A 365 -4.22 3.21 12.81
C LEU A 365 -3.11 3.89 12.02
N GLN A 366 -3.43 5.00 11.36
CA GLN A 366 -2.45 5.84 10.70
C GLN A 366 -2.39 7.19 11.41
N ALA A 367 -1.19 7.63 11.76
CA ALA A 367 -0.95 8.98 12.23
C ALA A 367 0.25 9.55 11.50
N GLU A 368 0.11 10.77 11.02
CA GLU A 368 1.19 11.51 10.38
C GLU A 368 1.09 12.98 10.75
N TRP A 369 2.23 13.60 11.05
CA TRP A 369 2.26 14.99 11.49
C TRP A 369 3.51 15.70 10.99
N ASN A 370 3.36 16.94 10.52
CA ASN A 370 4.43 17.75 9.98
C ASN A 370 4.45 19.17 10.57
N TRP A 371 5.66 19.69 10.68
CA TRP A 371 5.99 21.05 11.10
C TRP A 371 6.97 21.64 10.09
N GLY A 372 7.01 22.97 10.00
CA GLY A 372 7.98 23.60 9.12
C GLY A 372 7.72 25.08 8.93
N ASN A 373 8.33 25.61 7.88
CA ASN A 373 8.13 26.97 7.43
C ASN A 373 7.98 26.96 5.90
N GLY A 374 7.19 27.89 5.39
CA GLY A 374 7.00 28.05 3.95
C GLY A 374 6.47 29.42 3.57
N PRO A 375 6.40 29.73 2.27
CA PRO A 375 5.75 30.94 1.79
C PRO A 375 4.29 30.99 2.25
N SER A 376 3.81 32.19 2.58
CA SER A 376 2.41 32.47 2.88
C SER A 376 2.08 33.91 2.56
N LEU A 377 0.90 34.13 2.01
CA LEU A 377 0.32 35.47 1.85
C LEU A 377 0.13 36.13 3.21
N SER A 378 0.47 37.42 3.29
CA SER A 378 0.20 38.28 4.43
C SER A 378 -1.29 38.63 4.55
N ASP A 379 -1.74 38.97 5.77
CA ASP A 379 -3.14 39.34 6.03
C ASP A 379 -3.58 40.60 5.27
N ASP A 380 -2.65 41.52 4.97
CA ASP A 380 -2.90 42.72 4.16
C ASP A 380 -2.87 42.46 2.64
N LYS A 381 -2.53 41.21 2.24
CA LYS A 381 -2.51 40.71 0.85
C LYS A 381 -1.52 41.42 -0.07
N LYS A 382 -0.45 41.98 0.49
CA LYS A 382 0.57 42.74 -0.26
C LYS A 382 1.92 42.05 -0.35
N THR A 383 2.21 41.10 0.54
CA THR A 383 3.51 40.42 0.59
C THR A 383 3.34 38.91 0.73
N ILE A 384 4.33 38.17 0.26
CA ILE A 384 4.46 36.74 0.57
C ILE A 384 5.73 36.58 1.38
N ALA A 385 5.57 36.14 2.63
CA ALA A 385 6.68 36.00 3.56
C ALA A 385 6.82 34.55 4.01
N ASN A 386 7.88 34.27 4.77
CA ASN A 386 8.08 32.96 5.38
C ASN A 386 7.23 32.86 6.66
N HIS A 387 6.35 31.85 6.73
CA HIS A 387 5.48 31.60 7.87
C HIS A 387 5.60 30.15 8.33
N SER A 388 5.47 29.95 9.64
CA SER A 388 5.43 28.62 10.23
C SER A 388 4.14 27.88 9.85
N LEU A 389 4.26 26.57 9.67
CA LEU A 389 3.13 25.68 9.44
C LEU A 389 3.18 24.46 10.36
N ASN A 390 2.00 23.92 10.63
CA ASN A 390 1.82 22.76 11.50
C ASN A 390 0.51 22.05 11.13
N GLY A 391 0.57 20.74 10.93
CA GLY A 391 -0.62 19.94 10.73
C GLY A 391 -0.34 18.47 10.55
N GLY A 392 -1.42 17.71 10.39
CA GLY A 392 -1.36 16.27 10.26
C GLY A 392 -2.73 15.65 10.42
N TYR A 393 -2.73 14.34 10.61
CA TYR A 393 -3.96 13.56 10.72
C TYR A 393 -3.81 12.33 11.58
N VAL A 394 -4.96 11.81 12.02
CA VAL A 394 -5.11 10.50 12.63
C VAL A 394 -6.28 9.80 11.95
N GLN A 395 -6.08 8.56 11.50
CA GLN A 395 -7.09 7.75 10.85
C GLN A 395 -7.13 6.36 11.50
N ALA A 396 -8.28 5.98 12.05
CA ALA A 396 -8.54 4.62 12.47
C ALA A 396 -9.33 3.90 11.37
N MET A 397 -9.02 2.63 11.14
CA MET A 397 -9.69 1.80 10.13
C MET A 397 -9.77 0.34 10.58
N TYR A 398 -10.69 -0.41 9.99
CA TYR A 398 -10.84 -1.82 10.28
C TYR A 398 -11.06 -2.60 8.99
N LYS A 399 -10.28 -3.65 8.75
CA LYS A 399 -10.41 -4.53 7.59
C LYS A 399 -11.28 -5.72 7.93
N TYR A 400 -12.46 -5.79 7.33
CA TYR A 400 -13.40 -6.89 7.48
C TYR A 400 -13.53 -7.69 6.19
N ASP A 401 -12.88 -8.85 6.14
CA ASP A 401 -12.92 -9.76 4.99
C ASP A 401 -14.10 -10.75 5.03
N GLY A 402 -14.88 -10.78 6.11
CA GLY A 402 -15.98 -11.72 6.31
C GLY A 402 -17.28 -11.36 5.57
N PHE A 403 -17.29 -10.31 4.77
CA PHE A 403 -18.48 -9.89 4.05
C PHE A 403 -18.65 -10.71 2.77
N ARG A 404 -19.86 -11.25 2.55
CA ARG A 404 -20.14 -12.20 1.45
C ARG A 404 -19.79 -11.66 0.05
N TRP A 405 -19.72 -10.35 -0.11
CA TRP A 405 -19.44 -9.68 -1.38
C TRP A 405 -18.14 -8.87 -1.38
N GLY A 406 -17.11 -9.32 -0.66
CA GLY A 406 -15.77 -8.74 -0.71
C GLY A 406 -15.31 -8.17 0.64
N THR A 407 -14.39 -7.21 0.62
CA THR A 407 -13.81 -6.63 1.85
C THR A 407 -14.44 -5.28 2.15
N LEU A 408 -14.79 -5.06 3.43
CA LEU A 408 -15.23 -3.75 3.93
C LEU A 408 -14.12 -3.12 4.78
N LEU A 409 -13.86 -1.83 4.53
CA LEU A 409 -12.91 -1.01 5.26
C LEU A 409 -13.58 0.28 5.76
N PRO A 410 -14.37 0.23 6.84
CA PRO A 410 -14.80 1.43 7.54
C PRO A 410 -13.59 2.18 8.12
N PHE A 411 -13.67 3.51 8.10
CA PHE A 411 -12.66 4.38 8.66
C PHE A 411 -13.25 5.67 9.23
N VAL A 412 -12.52 6.24 10.18
CA VAL A 412 -12.70 7.61 10.64
C VAL A 412 -11.36 8.31 10.55
N LYS A 413 -11.36 9.54 10.05
CA LYS A 413 -10.17 10.36 9.93
C LYS A 413 -10.44 11.74 10.50
N TRP A 414 -9.51 12.19 11.33
CA TRP A 414 -9.43 13.56 11.78
C TRP A 414 -8.18 14.21 11.21
N GLN A 415 -8.31 15.45 10.73
CA GLN A 415 -7.17 16.22 10.26
C GLN A 415 -7.17 17.64 10.81
N ARG A 416 -5.97 18.20 10.94
CA ARG A 416 -5.75 19.59 11.30
C ARG A 416 -4.62 20.16 10.47
N TYR A 417 -4.81 21.36 9.95
CA TYR A 417 -3.76 22.11 9.28
C TYR A 417 -3.82 23.59 9.65
N ASN A 418 -2.66 24.20 9.84
CA ASN A 418 -2.48 25.63 9.95
C ASN A 418 -1.21 25.99 9.19
N GLY A 419 -1.35 26.64 8.05
CA GLY A 419 -0.24 26.98 7.17
C GLY A 419 -0.76 27.66 5.92
N ALA A 420 -0.12 27.38 4.78
CA ALA A 420 -0.50 27.96 3.50
C ALA A 420 -0.39 26.95 2.35
N LEU A 421 -1.23 27.14 1.34
CA LEU A 421 -1.25 26.29 0.15
C LEU A 421 -0.19 26.74 -0.85
N ARG A 422 1.05 26.29 -0.64
CA ARG A 422 2.26 26.70 -1.39
C ARG A 422 2.09 26.69 -2.91
N LEU A 423 1.39 25.70 -3.46
CA LEU A 423 1.23 25.53 -4.91
C LEU A 423 0.07 26.34 -5.52
N GLN A 424 -0.76 26.97 -4.71
CA GLN A 424 -1.87 27.81 -5.18
C GLN A 424 -1.39 29.23 -5.46
N ASP A 425 -2.09 29.94 -6.34
CA ASP A 425 -1.76 31.33 -6.67
C ASP A 425 -1.81 32.22 -5.43
N ASN A 426 -0.77 33.02 -5.25
CA ASN A 426 -0.51 33.89 -4.10
C ASN A 426 -0.22 33.17 -2.78
N THR A 427 -0.20 31.83 -2.76
CA THR A 427 0.06 31.04 -1.54
C THR A 427 -0.86 31.42 -0.36
N PRO A 428 -2.19 31.27 -0.51
CA PRO A 428 -3.15 31.68 0.51
C PRO A 428 -2.98 30.87 1.79
N GLN A 429 -3.27 31.51 2.93
CA GLN A 429 -3.35 30.86 4.22
C GLN A 429 -4.51 29.86 4.26
N ASP A 430 -4.31 28.74 4.94
CA ASP A 430 -5.32 27.71 5.10
C ASP A 430 -5.32 27.14 6.53
N ARG A 431 -6.51 27.01 7.10
CA ARG A 431 -6.75 26.54 8.47
C ARG A 431 -7.85 25.50 8.44
N VAL A 432 -7.49 24.24 8.65
CA VAL A 432 -8.39 23.08 8.49
C VAL A 432 -8.56 22.35 9.81
N ARG A 433 -9.78 21.90 10.09
CA ARG A 433 -10.14 20.98 11.18
C ARG A 433 -11.30 20.10 10.76
N ASP A 434 -10.99 19.04 10.03
CA ASP A 434 -12.01 18.22 9.38
C ASP A 434 -12.14 16.85 10.02
N TRP A 435 -13.34 16.29 9.89
CA TRP A 435 -13.63 14.89 10.16
C TRP A 435 -14.17 14.22 8.89
N GLU A 436 -13.68 13.03 8.61
CA GLU A 436 -14.21 12.16 7.55
C GLU A 436 -14.62 10.82 8.17
N PHE A 437 -15.85 10.40 7.89
CA PHE A 437 -16.39 9.10 8.24
C PHE A 437 -16.70 8.38 6.95
N GLY A 438 -16.10 7.22 6.74
CA GLY A 438 -16.26 6.55 5.46
C GLY A 438 -16.21 5.04 5.54
N VAL A 439 -16.61 4.42 4.44
CA VAL A 439 -16.49 2.99 4.21
C VAL A 439 -16.05 2.78 2.77
N GLU A 440 -14.97 2.03 2.60
CA GLU A 440 -14.60 1.46 1.32
C GLU A 440 -15.09 0.02 1.25
N TRP A 441 -15.77 -0.31 0.15
CA TRP A 441 -16.20 -1.66 -0.17
C TRP A 441 -15.45 -2.13 -1.41
N GLN A 442 -14.54 -3.07 -1.22
CA GLN A 442 -13.80 -3.74 -2.28
C GLN A 442 -14.62 -4.94 -2.77
N ILE A 443 -15.48 -4.69 -3.77
CA ILE A 443 -16.39 -5.69 -4.35
C ILE A 443 -15.58 -6.83 -4.99
N SER A 444 -14.51 -6.45 -5.68
CA SER A 444 -13.51 -7.35 -6.26
C SER A 444 -12.16 -6.61 -6.32
N PRO A 445 -11.05 -7.28 -6.64
CA PRO A 445 -9.78 -6.59 -6.89
C PRO A 445 -9.88 -5.49 -7.95
N ALA A 446 -10.84 -5.61 -8.88
CA ALA A 446 -11.01 -4.72 -10.01
C ALA A 446 -11.98 -3.56 -9.73
N VAL A 447 -12.80 -3.61 -8.68
CA VAL A 447 -13.87 -2.63 -8.44
C VAL A 447 -14.02 -2.32 -6.96
N GLU A 448 -13.95 -1.04 -6.63
CA GLU A 448 -14.09 -0.50 -5.28
C GLU A 448 -15.14 0.62 -5.26
N LEU A 449 -15.97 0.65 -4.21
CA LEU A 449 -16.91 1.73 -3.92
C LEU A 449 -16.56 2.35 -2.58
N THR A 450 -16.27 3.65 -2.55
CA THR A 450 -16.01 4.40 -1.32
C THR A 450 -17.11 5.42 -1.09
N THR A 451 -17.68 5.44 0.11
CA THR A 451 -18.62 6.46 0.56
C THR A 451 -18.04 7.20 1.76
N VAL A 452 -18.13 8.53 1.76
CA VAL A 452 -17.59 9.39 2.82
C VAL A 452 -18.59 10.48 3.17
N TYR A 453 -18.80 10.69 4.46
CA TYR A 453 -19.38 11.89 5.03
C TYR A 453 -18.25 12.75 5.60
N HIS A 454 -18.11 13.95 5.06
CA HIS A 454 -17.00 14.87 5.34
C HIS A 454 -17.55 16.11 6.05
N MET A 455 -17.24 16.25 7.34
CA MET A 455 -17.52 17.42 8.14
C MET A 455 -16.35 18.38 8.04
N MET A 456 -16.56 19.50 7.35
CA MET A 456 -15.53 20.49 7.06
C MET A 456 -15.60 21.66 8.04
N ASN A 457 -14.43 22.11 8.50
CA ASN A 457 -14.24 23.39 9.16
C ASN A 457 -12.91 23.97 8.68
N ARG A 458 -12.97 24.79 7.63
CA ARG A 458 -11.79 25.21 6.86
C ARG A 458 -11.84 26.68 6.43
N THR A 459 -10.71 27.22 5.95
CA THR A 459 -10.66 28.55 5.34
C THR A 459 -11.28 28.50 3.94
N ASP A 460 -12.18 29.44 3.65
CA ASP A 460 -12.65 29.70 2.30
C ASP A 460 -11.60 30.54 1.56
N LEU A 461 -10.90 29.94 0.60
CA LEU A 461 -9.81 30.62 -0.13
C LEU A 461 -10.27 31.83 -0.95
N LYS A 462 -11.57 31.95 -1.25
CA LYS A 462 -12.13 33.08 -2.01
C LYS A 462 -12.43 34.27 -1.11
N TYR A 463 -13.03 34.01 0.06
CA TYR A 463 -13.47 35.06 0.98
C TYR A 463 -12.52 35.29 2.16
N ASP A 464 -11.53 34.42 2.32
CA ASP A 464 -10.52 34.46 3.38
C ASP A 464 -11.16 34.47 4.78
N LYS A 465 -12.16 33.59 4.95
CA LYS A 465 -12.95 33.43 6.17
C LYS A 465 -13.12 31.95 6.49
N GLN A 466 -13.23 31.61 7.77
CA GLN A 466 -13.56 30.24 8.15
C GLN A 466 -15.00 29.92 7.76
N PHE A 467 -15.25 28.73 7.23
CA PHE A 467 -16.58 28.19 6.97
C PHE A 467 -16.71 26.77 7.51
N LYS A 468 -17.94 26.36 7.78
CA LYS A 468 -18.33 24.98 8.07
C LYS A 468 -19.26 24.45 6.99
N SER A 469 -19.10 23.19 6.64
CA SER A 469 -20.00 22.51 5.71
C SER A 469 -19.90 20.99 5.85
N ASP A 470 -21.00 20.31 5.58
CA ASP A 470 -21.05 18.86 5.50
C ASP A 470 -21.26 18.43 4.05
N VAL A 471 -20.42 17.50 3.59
CA VAL A 471 -20.47 16.99 2.22
C VAL A 471 -20.53 15.47 2.24
N VAL A 472 -21.46 14.88 1.49
CA VAL A 472 -21.44 13.45 1.18
C VAL A 472 -20.75 13.23 -0.15
N ARG A 473 -19.86 12.23 -0.19
CA ARG A 473 -19.02 11.95 -1.35
C ARG A 473 -19.00 10.45 -1.64
N PHE A 474 -19.04 10.12 -2.92
CA PHE A 474 -18.99 8.76 -3.42
C PHE A 474 -17.87 8.64 -4.46
N GLN A 475 -17.21 7.50 -4.46
CA GLN A 475 -16.24 7.14 -5.47
C GLN A 475 -16.45 5.73 -5.94
N VAL A 476 -16.58 5.54 -7.25
CA VAL A 476 -16.37 4.23 -7.88
C VAL A 476 -14.99 4.25 -8.50
N GLN A 477 -14.17 3.27 -8.15
CA GLN A 477 -12.87 3.04 -8.77
C GLN A 477 -12.89 1.69 -9.44
N TRP A 478 -12.44 1.63 -10.69
CA TRP A 478 -12.01 0.38 -11.28
C TRP A 478 -10.50 0.34 -11.44
N ASN A 479 -9.93 -0.85 -11.32
CA ASN A 479 -8.50 -1.11 -11.42
C ASN A 479 -8.25 -2.03 -12.62
N TYR A 480 -7.16 -1.77 -13.34
CA TYR A 480 -6.66 -2.63 -14.42
C TYR A 480 -5.20 -2.98 -14.11
N PHE A 481 -4.86 -4.26 -14.18
CA PHE A 481 -3.59 -4.84 -13.67
C PHE A 481 -2.79 -5.59 -14.71
#